data_AF-A0A7J4S9J2-F1
#
_entry.id   AF-A0A7J4S9J2-F1
#
_cell.length_a   1.000
_cell.length_b   1.000
_cell.length_c   1.000
_cell.angle_alpha   90.00
_cell.angle_beta   90.00
_cell.angle_gamma   90.00
#
_symmetry.space_group_name_H-M   'P 1'
#
loop_
_entity.id
_entity.type
_entity.pdbx_description
1 polymer ?
#
loop_
_entity_poly.entity_id
_entity_poly.type
_entity_poly.pdbx_seq_one_letter_code
_entity_poly.pdbx_strand_id
1 'polypeptide(L)'
;MASPAGEAPSPLSIVALRCRACTAPLPAVGAEDIVKCPSCGTSQRVVDARAFLDQIMLQVNAWVQQAIPLGMQAVTSGSVDPVARYTVFMNYVKPRLTTEYQEYKFNFLNLLSHPLGVLPFQVEKGLPAPNTPANAFLFQAKVASVAPLAMDDAGKASIAETGGLATAYAYLLNNAALAADTKPERYYLMGKNFAAAADALKGVPKYAALADRLRALGDLNTGLDAVVNLKLYDAPASLDKARAGLEAAKAKAAQDFDLAIMNQAIDKELSLVRATGSLVRAVSLDPSGTPATGLTTMGRLLGLLGNLRDVPYPVVKPRFQDVAHTEEVLRTVEDIRNAQKGSDSLKVIPGQGNILLPFWAVDIPYTFQTGALWRTQGVEVTEAMLVAATFPLDAGAFSGNDPAAVLTDVFMARERSGFFNDAMKRASGKETSISGGG
;
A
#
# COMPACT_ATOMS: atom_id res chain seq x y z
N MET A 1 14.12 -56.14 -19.21
CA MET A 1 12.72 -55.71 -19.33
C MET A 1 12.72 -54.20 -19.21
N ALA A 2 12.52 -53.50 -20.34
CA ALA A 2 12.62 -52.05 -20.42
C ALA A 2 11.34 -51.41 -19.88
N SER A 3 11.48 -50.42 -18.99
CA SER A 3 10.41 -49.49 -18.63
C SER A 3 9.93 -48.75 -19.88
N PRO A 4 8.61 -48.57 -20.08
CA PRO A 4 8.13 -47.75 -21.18
C PRO A 4 8.55 -46.30 -20.91
N ALA A 5 9.11 -45.68 -21.95
CA ALA A 5 9.50 -44.28 -21.97
C ALA A 5 8.34 -43.41 -21.50
N GLY A 6 8.62 -42.51 -20.55
CA GLY A 6 7.66 -41.50 -20.12
C GLY A 6 7.24 -40.66 -21.31
N GLU A 7 5.95 -40.67 -21.62
CA GLU A 7 5.33 -39.66 -22.45
C GLU A 7 5.73 -38.28 -21.94
N ALA A 8 6.34 -37.47 -22.82
CA ALA A 8 6.53 -36.06 -22.55
C ALA A 8 5.16 -35.46 -22.19
N PRO A 9 5.04 -34.73 -21.07
CA PRO A 9 3.75 -34.19 -20.66
C PRO A 9 3.20 -33.34 -21.78
N SER A 10 1.93 -33.59 -22.12
CA SER A 10 1.16 -32.77 -23.05
C SER A 10 1.35 -31.29 -22.71
N PRO A 11 1.49 -30.41 -23.72
CA PRO A 11 1.59 -28.96 -23.53
C PRO A 11 0.38 -28.32 -22.81
N LEU A 12 -0.69 -29.10 -22.57
CA LEU A 12 -1.87 -28.73 -21.79
C LEU A 12 -1.75 -29.06 -20.29
N SER A 13 -0.60 -29.51 -19.78
CA SER A 13 -0.40 -29.89 -18.36
C SER A 13 -0.32 -28.71 -17.37
N ILE A 14 -1.18 -27.70 -17.55
CA ILE A 14 -1.39 -26.53 -16.65
C ILE A 14 -2.07 -26.90 -15.31
N VAL A 15 -2.27 -28.18 -15.02
CA VAL A 15 -3.37 -28.62 -14.16
C VAL A 15 -2.91 -28.82 -12.71
N ALA A 16 -2.22 -27.82 -12.16
CA ALA A 16 -2.27 -27.62 -10.71
C ALA A 16 -3.72 -27.24 -10.36
N LEU A 17 -4.29 -27.88 -9.34
CA LEU A 17 -5.62 -27.52 -8.82
C LEU A 17 -5.71 -26.02 -8.59
N ARG A 18 -6.87 -25.41 -8.83
CA ARG A 18 -7.06 -23.96 -8.71
C ARG A 18 -8.01 -23.62 -7.58
N CYS A 19 -7.71 -22.52 -6.88
CA CYS A 19 -8.59 -21.95 -5.88
C CYS A 19 -9.88 -21.47 -6.55
N ARG A 20 -11.06 -21.89 -6.11
CA ARG A 20 -12.33 -21.41 -6.67
C ARG A 20 -12.57 -19.92 -6.41
N ALA A 21 -12.04 -19.38 -5.32
CA ALA A 21 -12.25 -17.99 -4.93
C ALA A 21 -11.37 -17.00 -5.70
N CYS A 22 -10.12 -17.36 -6.00
CA CYS A 22 -9.17 -16.43 -6.64
C CYS A 22 -8.46 -17.00 -7.87
N THR A 23 -8.69 -18.26 -8.24
CA THR A 23 -8.04 -18.97 -9.36
C THR A 23 -6.53 -19.17 -9.20
N ALA A 24 -5.94 -18.80 -8.06
CA ALA A 24 -4.55 -19.09 -7.76
C ALA A 24 -4.27 -20.60 -7.74
N PRO A 25 -3.08 -21.06 -8.16
CA PRO A 25 -2.69 -22.45 -8.03
C PRO A 25 -2.69 -22.90 -6.56
N LEU A 26 -3.18 -24.11 -6.32
CA LEU A 26 -3.17 -24.78 -5.02
C LEU A 26 -1.96 -25.71 -4.93
N PRO A 27 -1.46 -25.96 -3.71
CA PRO A 27 -0.43 -26.97 -3.49
C PRO A 27 -0.94 -28.36 -3.89
N ALA A 28 0.01 -29.27 -4.16
CA ALA A 28 -0.29 -30.67 -4.33
C ALA A 28 -0.97 -31.20 -3.06
N VAL A 29 -2.14 -31.81 -3.21
CA VAL A 29 -2.92 -32.37 -2.10
C VAL A 29 -2.65 -33.86 -1.98
N GLY A 30 -2.39 -34.31 -0.75
CA GLY A 30 -2.31 -35.71 -0.38
C GLY A 30 -3.70 -36.34 -0.21
N ALA A 31 -3.89 -37.13 0.85
CA ALA A 31 -5.17 -37.76 1.19
C ALA A 31 -6.20 -36.82 1.85
N GLU A 32 -5.91 -35.52 1.96
CA GLU A 32 -6.78 -34.56 2.63
C GLU A 32 -7.93 -34.11 1.73
N ASP A 33 -9.15 -34.05 2.29
CA ASP A 33 -10.36 -33.64 1.58
C ASP A 33 -10.50 -32.12 1.43
N ILE A 34 -9.82 -31.33 2.27
CA ILE A 34 -9.91 -29.86 2.32
C ILE A 34 -8.51 -29.27 2.13
N VAL A 35 -8.42 -28.26 1.27
CA VAL A 35 -7.18 -27.50 1.01
C VAL A 35 -7.41 -26.02 1.28
N LYS A 36 -6.47 -25.39 2.00
CA LYS A 36 -6.45 -23.93 2.21
C LYS A 36 -5.60 -23.25 1.14
N CYS A 37 -6.17 -22.27 0.45
CA CYS A 37 -5.45 -21.52 -0.57
C CYS A 37 -4.35 -20.65 0.07
N PRO A 38 -3.08 -20.78 -0.37
CA PRO A 38 -1.98 -19.98 0.19
C PRO A 38 -2.02 -18.51 -0.24
N SER A 39 -2.88 -18.15 -1.21
CA SER A 39 -2.97 -16.79 -1.74
C SER A 39 -4.08 -15.95 -1.14
N CYS A 40 -5.28 -16.51 -0.93
CA CYS A 40 -6.43 -15.76 -0.40
C CYS A 40 -6.95 -16.29 0.95
N GLY A 41 -6.40 -17.41 1.44
CA GLY A 41 -6.79 -18.05 2.70
C GLY A 41 -8.08 -18.87 2.63
N THR A 42 -8.80 -18.88 1.51
CA THR A 42 -10.05 -19.64 1.38
C THR A 42 -9.79 -21.14 1.49
N SER A 43 -10.53 -21.81 2.37
CA SER A 43 -10.56 -23.26 2.46
C SER A 43 -11.65 -23.83 1.55
N GLN A 44 -11.36 -24.90 0.84
CA GLN A 44 -12.29 -25.54 -0.09
C GLN A 44 -12.04 -27.04 -0.19
N ARG A 45 -13.06 -27.80 -0.62
CA ARG A 45 -12.87 -29.24 -0.84
C ARG A 45 -12.06 -29.49 -2.10
N VAL A 46 -11.24 -30.53 -2.09
CA VAL A 46 -10.44 -30.93 -3.26
C VAL A 46 -11.34 -31.29 -4.46
N VAL A 47 -12.50 -31.90 -4.21
CA VAL A 47 -13.49 -32.22 -5.25
C VAL A 47 -14.03 -30.96 -5.95
N ASP A 48 -14.26 -29.87 -5.21
CA ASP A 48 -14.74 -28.61 -5.78
C ASP A 48 -13.64 -27.93 -6.60
N ALA A 49 -12.38 -28.02 -6.15
CA ALA A 49 -11.23 -27.50 -6.87
C ALA A 49 -11.00 -28.24 -8.21
N ARG A 50 -11.24 -29.56 -8.25
CA ARG A 50 -11.18 -30.37 -9.48
C ARG A 50 -12.29 -29.98 -10.46
N ALA A 51 -13.54 -29.90 -9.99
CA ALA A 51 -14.65 -29.48 -10.84
C ALA A 51 -14.46 -28.06 -11.40
N PHE A 52 -13.91 -27.15 -10.59
CA PHE A 52 -13.60 -25.79 -11.04
C PHE A 52 -12.48 -25.75 -12.08
N LEU A 53 -11.48 -26.62 -11.94
CA LEU A 53 -10.38 -26.73 -12.90
C LEU A 53 -10.87 -27.21 -14.28
N ASP A 54 -11.82 -28.14 -14.33
CA ASP A 54 -12.46 -28.55 -15.59
C ASP A 54 -13.14 -27.37 -16.29
N GLN A 55 -13.81 -26.49 -15.53
CA GLN A 55 -14.41 -25.26 -16.08
C GLN A 55 -13.36 -24.30 -16.64
N ILE A 56 -12.23 -24.14 -15.96
CA ILE A 56 -11.12 -23.31 -16.44
C ILE A 56 -10.53 -23.90 -17.73
N MET A 57 -10.31 -25.22 -17.78
CA MET A 57 -9.78 -25.88 -18.97
C MET A 57 -10.71 -25.68 -20.17
N LEU A 58 -12.03 -25.75 -19.99
CA LEU A 58 -13.00 -25.44 -21.04
C LEU A 58 -12.85 -24.01 -21.57
N GLN A 59 -12.70 -23.02 -20.69
CA GLN A 59 -12.52 -21.62 -21.09
C GLN A 59 -11.18 -21.40 -21.82
N VAL A 60 -10.09 -22.00 -21.34
CA VAL A 60 -8.78 -21.92 -21.99
C VAL A 60 -8.83 -22.60 -23.36
N ASN A 61 -9.41 -23.78 -23.47
CA ASN A 61 -9.56 -24.50 -24.73
C ASN A 61 -10.41 -23.72 -25.74
N ALA A 62 -11.52 -23.13 -25.30
CA ALA A 62 -12.34 -22.28 -26.16
C ALA A 62 -11.56 -21.06 -26.67
N TRP A 63 -10.76 -20.43 -25.80
CA TRP A 63 -9.90 -19.31 -26.22
C TRP A 63 -8.83 -19.74 -27.23
N VAL A 64 -8.15 -20.86 -27.00
CA VAL A 64 -7.14 -21.42 -27.93
C VAL A 64 -7.77 -21.75 -29.28
N GLN A 65 -8.97 -22.36 -29.30
CA GLN A 65 -9.69 -22.66 -30.53
C GLN A 65 -10.12 -21.43 -31.30
N GLN A 66 -10.40 -20.31 -30.63
CA GLN A 66 -10.65 -19.04 -31.31
C GLN A 66 -9.37 -18.34 -31.78
N ALA A 67 -8.23 -18.62 -31.16
CA ALA A 67 -6.94 -18.03 -31.51
C ALA A 67 -6.23 -18.77 -32.66
N ILE A 68 -6.56 -20.05 -32.88
CA ILE A 68 -5.93 -20.89 -33.91
C ILE A 68 -6.96 -21.24 -35.00
N PRO A 69 -6.67 -20.98 -36.29
CA PRO A 69 -7.57 -21.31 -37.39
C PRO A 69 -8.00 -22.79 -37.43
N LEU A 70 -9.26 -23.03 -37.80
CA LEU A 70 -9.83 -24.37 -38.01
C LEU A 70 -9.01 -25.13 -39.08
N GLY A 71 -8.50 -26.31 -38.73
CA GLY A 71 -7.57 -27.11 -39.55
C GLY A 71 -6.12 -27.10 -39.07
N MET A 72 -5.73 -26.16 -38.20
CA MET A 72 -4.39 -26.09 -37.58
C MET A 72 -4.39 -26.49 -36.10
N GLN A 73 -5.43 -27.17 -35.64
CA GLN A 73 -5.56 -27.61 -34.24
C GLN A 73 -4.52 -28.66 -33.83
N ALA A 74 -3.95 -29.40 -34.79
CA ALA A 74 -2.84 -30.32 -34.53
C ALA A 74 -1.54 -29.60 -34.15
N VAL A 75 -1.40 -28.28 -34.41
CA VAL A 75 -0.16 -27.51 -34.24
C VAL A 75 0.27 -27.37 -32.77
N THR A 76 -0.67 -27.57 -31.83
CA THR A 76 -0.39 -27.66 -30.39
C THR A 76 0.17 -29.03 -29.97
N SER A 77 0.11 -30.06 -30.81
CA SER A 77 0.73 -31.36 -30.56
C SER A 77 2.23 -31.30 -30.79
N GLY A 78 3.02 -32.02 -29.98
CA GLY A 78 4.47 -32.13 -30.08
C GLY A 78 5.01 -32.64 -31.44
N SER A 79 4.14 -33.18 -32.29
CA SER A 79 4.44 -33.80 -33.58
C SER A 79 4.36 -32.90 -34.83
N VAL A 80 4.03 -31.61 -34.68
CA VAL A 80 3.93 -30.67 -35.82
C VAL A 80 5.24 -29.90 -36.09
N ASP A 81 5.47 -29.60 -37.36
CA ASP A 81 6.61 -28.85 -37.88
C ASP A 81 6.82 -27.49 -37.15
N PRO A 82 8.06 -27.17 -36.73
CA PRO A 82 8.38 -25.91 -36.06
C PRO A 82 8.07 -24.64 -36.87
N VAL A 83 8.19 -24.67 -38.20
CA VAL A 83 7.89 -23.50 -39.06
C VAL A 83 6.39 -23.24 -39.08
N ALA A 84 5.57 -24.29 -39.14
CA ALA A 84 4.12 -24.18 -39.02
C ALA A 84 3.70 -23.60 -37.65
N ARG A 85 4.31 -24.05 -36.55
CA ARG A 85 4.05 -23.50 -35.21
C ARG A 85 4.40 -22.03 -35.09
N TYR A 86 5.58 -21.65 -35.58
CA TYR A 86 6.02 -20.26 -35.59
C TYR A 86 5.08 -19.38 -36.40
N THR A 87 4.65 -19.84 -37.58
CA THR A 87 3.71 -19.10 -38.44
C THR A 87 2.37 -18.89 -37.75
N VAL A 88 1.84 -19.92 -37.09
CA VAL A 88 0.59 -19.82 -36.31
C VAL A 88 0.74 -18.82 -35.17
N PHE A 89 1.85 -18.91 -34.42
CA PHE A 89 2.12 -18.01 -33.30
C PHE A 89 2.19 -16.56 -33.76
N MET A 90 2.99 -16.25 -34.77
CA MET A 90 3.23 -14.89 -35.21
C MET A 90 2.01 -14.23 -35.86
N ASN A 91 1.25 -14.98 -36.65
CA ASN A 91 0.16 -14.41 -37.44
C ASN A 91 -1.19 -14.38 -36.72
N TYR A 92 -1.42 -15.28 -35.74
CA TYR A 92 -2.74 -15.41 -35.11
C TYR A 92 -2.70 -15.26 -33.59
N VAL A 93 -1.76 -15.93 -32.91
CA VAL A 93 -1.72 -15.94 -31.45
C VAL A 93 -1.16 -14.63 -30.89
N LYS A 94 0.03 -14.22 -31.35
CA LYS A 94 0.75 -13.05 -30.84
C LYS A 94 -0.05 -11.75 -30.99
N PRO A 95 -0.73 -11.44 -32.10
CA PRO A 95 -1.54 -10.23 -32.21
C PRO A 95 -2.65 -10.17 -31.16
N ARG A 96 -3.41 -11.27 -31.00
CA ARG A 96 -4.49 -11.37 -30.01
C ARG A 96 -3.97 -11.25 -28.58
N LEU A 97 -2.87 -11.96 -28.27
CA LEU A 97 -2.21 -11.89 -26.97
C LEU A 97 -1.76 -10.47 -26.66
N THR A 98 -1.19 -9.78 -27.65
CA THR A 98 -0.69 -8.41 -27.49
C THR A 98 -1.83 -7.45 -27.18
N THR A 99 -2.99 -7.58 -27.84
CA THR A 99 -4.17 -6.74 -27.56
C THR A 99 -4.68 -6.93 -26.13
N GLU A 100 -4.91 -8.18 -25.69
CA GLU A 100 -5.34 -8.45 -24.31
C GLU A 100 -4.26 -7.99 -23.30
N TYR A 101 -2.98 -8.23 -23.59
CA TYR A 101 -1.85 -7.86 -22.73
C TYR A 101 -1.79 -6.36 -22.42
N GLN A 102 -2.05 -5.46 -23.39
CA GLN A 102 -1.94 -4.01 -23.14
C GLN A 102 -2.89 -3.54 -22.04
N GLU A 103 -4.10 -4.08 -21.96
CA GLU A 103 -5.06 -3.76 -20.91
C GLU A 103 -4.55 -4.21 -19.53
N TYR A 104 -4.09 -5.47 -19.43
CA TYR A 104 -3.52 -5.99 -18.18
C TYR A 104 -2.28 -5.21 -17.76
N LYS A 105 -1.41 -4.85 -18.71
CA LYS A 105 -0.21 -4.05 -18.46
C LYS A 105 -0.56 -2.65 -17.94
N PHE A 106 -1.50 -1.96 -18.57
CA PHE A 106 -1.95 -0.64 -18.12
C PHE A 106 -2.49 -0.70 -16.69
N ASN A 107 -3.41 -1.63 -16.42
CA ASN A 107 -4.02 -1.78 -15.11
C ASN A 107 -3.02 -2.20 -14.04
N PHE A 108 -2.03 -3.03 -14.40
CA PHE A 108 -0.93 -3.40 -13.53
C PHE A 108 -0.07 -2.18 -13.16
N LEU A 109 0.39 -1.40 -14.14
CA LEU A 109 1.17 -0.19 -13.88
C LEU A 109 0.39 0.85 -13.07
N ASN A 110 -0.91 0.98 -13.31
CA ASN A 110 -1.78 1.85 -12.51
C ASN A 110 -1.91 1.37 -11.05
N LEU A 111 -1.98 0.07 -10.81
CA LEU A 111 -1.93 -0.47 -9.45
C LEU A 111 -0.58 -0.18 -8.78
N LEU A 112 0.52 -0.29 -9.52
CA LEU A 112 1.87 -0.05 -9.00
C LEU A 112 2.17 1.41 -8.65
N SER A 113 1.40 2.38 -9.17
CA SER A 113 1.52 3.79 -8.79
C SER A 113 0.96 4.09 -7.38
N HIS A 114 0.35 3.09 -6.73
CA HIS A 114 -0.22 3.19 -5.38
C HIS A 114 0.61 2.37 -4.37
N PRO A 115 0.66 2.77 -3.09
CA PRO A 115 1.27 1.98 -2.04
C PRO A 115 0.47 0.68 -1.83
N LEU A 116 1.17 -0.45 -1.77
CA LEU A 116 0.54 -1.78 -1.67
C LEU A 116 0.58 -2.37 -0.24
N GLY A 117 1.26 -1.69 0.69
CA GLY A 117 1.27 -2.04 2.11
C GLY A 117 0.13 -1.40 2.90
N VAL A 118 -0.26 -2.02 4.02
CA VAL A 118 -1.32 -1.51 4.92
C VAL A 118 -0.92 -1.71 6.39
N LEU A 119 -1.07 -0.67 7.21
CA LEU A 119 -0.78 -0.73 8.64
C LEU A 119 -1.73 -1.68 9.41
N PRO A 120 -1.29 -2.22 10.56
CA PRO A 120 -2.15 -3.02 11.44
C PRO A 120 -3.43 -2.28 11.80
N PHE A 121 -4.53 -3.00 11.97
CA PHE A 121 -5.84 -2.48 12.38
C PHE A 121 -6.51 -1.49 11.39
N GLN A 122 -5.87 -1.22 10.26
CA GLN A 122 -6.44 -0.46 9.15
C GLN A 122 -6.77 -1.38 7.97
N VAL A 123 -7.62 -0.89 7.08
CA VAL A 123 -7.92 -1.52 5.78
C VAL A 123 -7.73 -0.50 4.68
N GLU A 124 -7.40 -0.97 3.48
CA GLU A 124 -7.27 -0.14 2.29
C GLU A 124 -8.30 -0.58 1.24
N LYS A 125 -9.19 0.33 0.85
CA LYS A 125 -10.29 0.07 -0.09
C LYS A 125 -10.16 0.85 -1.40
N GLY A 126 -9.18 1.75 -1.52
CA GLY A 126 -9.05 2.68 -2.65
C GLY A 126 -8.10 2.23 -3.77
N LEU A 127 -7.56 1.01 -3.72
CA LEU A 127 -6.61 0.55 -4.74
C LEU A 127 -7.32 0.35 -6.10
N PRO A 128 -6.75 0.86 -7.21
CA PRO A 128 -7.36 0.72 -8.53
C PRO A 128 -7.19 -0.71 -9.06
N ALA A 129 -8.19 -1.55 -8.80
CA ALA A 129 -8.23 -2.96 -9.20
C ALA A 129 -9.44 -3.23 -10.11
N PRO A 130 -9.43 -2.78 -11.38
CA PRO A 130 -10.55 -3.00 -12.31
C PRO A 130 -10.71 -4.46 -12.72
N ASN A 131 -9.64 -5.25 -12.62
CA ASN A 131 -9.66 -6.69 -12.83
C ASN A 131 -9.81 -7.46 -11.52
N THR A 132 -10.34 -8.68 -11.61
CA THR A 132 -10.35 -9.63 -10.50
C THR A 132 -9.12 -10.54 -10.55
N PRO A 133 -8.66 -11.10 -9.40
CA PRO A 133 -7.61 -12.11 -9.40
C PRO A 133 -7.94 -13.28 -10.34
N ALA A 134 -9.21 -13.70 -10.36
CA ALA A 134 -9.68 -14.79 -11.20
C ALA A 134 -9.44 -14.53 -12.69
N ASN A 135 -9.75 -13.32 -13.18
CA ASN A 135 -9.53 -12.93 -14.57
C ASN A 135 -8.04 -12.92 -14.93
N ALA A 136 -7.20 -12.36 -14.04
CA ALA A 136 -5.77 -12.29 -14.27
C ALA A 136 -5.08 -13.66 -14.27
N PHE A 137 -5.45 -14.57 -13.35
CA PHE A 137 -4.94 -15.95 -13.38
C PHE A 137 -5.46 -16.75 -14.58
N LEU A 138 -6.70 -16.50 -15.03
CA LEU A 138 -7.20 -17.11 -16.25
C LEU A 138 -6.42 -16.62 -17.49
N PHE A 139 -6.12 -15.32 -17.57
CA PHE A 139 -5.27 -14.77 -18.62
C PHE A 139 -3.87 -15.40 -18.60
N GLN A 140 -3.26 -15.54 -17.42
CA GLN A 140 -2.01 -16.27 -17.24
C GLN A 140 -2.09 -17.71 -17.77
N ALA A 141 -3.18 -18.43 -17.48
CA ALA A 141 -3.37 -19.80 -17.97
C ALA A 141 -3.51 -19.85 -19.50
N LYS A 142 -4.17 -18.87 -20.13
CA LYS A 142 -4.23 -18.72 -21.60
C LYS A 142 -2.85 -18.47 -22.21
N VAL A 143 -2.02 -17.63 -21.58
CA VAL A 143 -0.65 -17.36 -22.04
C VAL A 143 0.18 -18.64 -21.98
N ALA A 144 0.09 -19.39 -20.88
CA ALA A 144 0.82 -20.63 -20.70
C ALA A 144 0.42 -21.71 -21.71
N SER A 145 -0.86 -21.78 -22.10
CA SER A 145 -1.34 -22.83 -23.03
C SER A 145 -0.82 -22.66 -24.46
N VAL A 146 -0.42 -21.44 -24.84
CA VAL A 146 0.15 -21.14 -26.16
C VAL A 146 1.67 -20.97 -26.15
N ALA A 147 2.31 -21.03 -24.97
CA ALA A 147 3.76 -20.98 -24.85
C ALA A 147 4.51 -21.98 -25.76
N PRO A 148 4.02 -23.22 -25.96
CA PRO A 148 4.65 -24.20 -26.85
C PRO A 148 4.59 -23.85 -28.34
N LEU A 149 3.89 -22.78 -28.74
CA LEU A 149 3.87 -22.29 -30.12
C LEU A 149 5.00 -21.29 -30.39
N ALA A 150 5.58 -20.68 -29.35
CA ALA A 150 6.68 -19.75 -29.45
C ALA A 150 8.02 -20.49 -29.63
N MET A 151 8.47 -20.62 -30.88
CA MET A 151 9.68 -21.38 -31.24
C MET A 151 10.98 -20.58 -31.10
N ASP A 152 10.93 -19.30 -31.46
CA ASP A 152 12.07 -18.39 -31.50
C ASP A 152 12.27 -17.64 -30.17
N ASP A 153 13.45 -17.05 -29.99
CA ASP A 153 13.79 -16.38 -28.74
C ASP A 153 12.92 -15.15 -28.49
N ALA A 154 12.53 -14.43 -29.55
CA ALA A 154 11.63 -13.28 -29.43
C ALA A 154 10.21 -13.68 -29.01
N GLY A 155 9.67 -14.78 -29.56
CA GLY A 155 8.39 -15.33 -29.12
C GLY A 155 8.43 -15.82 -27.67
N LYS A 156 9.48 -16.55 -27.28
CA LYS A 156 9.66 -17.05 -25.91
C LYS A 156 9.78 -15.90 -24.91
N ALA A 157 10.55 -14.86 -25.23
CA ALA A 157 10.66 -13.66 -24.42
C ALA A 157 9.31 -12.94 -24.26
N SER A 158 8.54 -12.83 -25.34
CA SER A 158 7.19 -12.22 -25.31
C SER A 158 6.22 -13.00 -24.42
N ILE A 159 6.24 -14.33 -24.50
CA ILE A 159 5.45 -15.20 -23.61
C ILE A 159 5.91 -15.07 -22.16
N ALA A 160 7.21 -15.06 -21.89
CA ALA A 160 7.76 -14.91 -20.55
C ALA A 160 7.39 -13.56 -19.92
N GLU A 161 7.48 -12.46 -20.68
CA GLU A 161 7.06 -11.13 -20.23
C GLU A 161 5.56 -11.10 -19.90
N THR A 162 4.72 -11.55 -20.85
CA THR A 162 3.26 -11.53 -20.71
C THR A 162 2.81 -12.40 -19.53
N GLY A 163 3.35 -13.62 -19.45
CA GLY A 163 3.03 -14.59 -18.40
C GLY A 163 3.51 -14.13 -17.02
N GLY A 164 4.73 -13.58 -16.95
CA GLY A 164 5.30 -13.04 -15.72
C GLY A 164 4.48 -11.86 -15.18
N LEU A 165 4.14 -10.90 -16.03
CA LEU A 165 3.30 -9.76 -15.66
C LEU A 165 1.91 -10.20 -15.22
N ALA A 166 1.23 -11.04 -16.01
CA ALA A 166 -0.11 -11.53 -15.68
C ALA A 166 -0.14 -12.25 -14.33
N THR A 167 0.87 -13.10 -14.08
CA THR A 167 1.02 -13.82 -12.81
C THR A 167 1.25 -12.85 -11.65
N ALA A 168 2.19 -11.91 -11.80
CA ALA A 168 2.48 -10.92 -10.77
C ALA A 168 1.24 -10.07 -10.45
N TYR A 169 0.57 -9.56 -11.49
CA TYR A 169 -0.64 -8.76 -11.33
C TYR A 169 -1.75 -9.54 -10.61
N ALA A 170 -1.96 -10.81 -10.94
CA ALA A 170 -2.96 -11.63 -10.27
C ALA A 170 -2.70 -11.77 -8.76
N TYR A 171 -1.45 -11.97 -8.36
CA TYR A 171 -1.06 -11.98 -6.94
C TYR A 171 -1.21 -10.60 -6.28
N LEU A 172 -0.92 -9.51 -6.99
CA LEU A 172 -1.16 -8.16 -6.45
C LEU A 172 -2.64 -7.85 -6.28
N LEU A 173 -3.52 -8.36 -7.15
CA LEU A 173 -4.97 -8.25 -6.98
C LEU A 173 -5.46 -9.04 -5.76
N ASN A 174 -4.86 -10.20 -5.47
CA ASN A 174 -5.11 -10.88 -4.19
C ASN A 174 -4.69 -10.01 -3.01
N ASN A 175 -3.56 -9.31 -3.10
CA ASN A 175 -3.14 -8.38 -2.05
C ASN A 175 -4.05 -7.18 -1.92
N ALA A 176 -4.58 -6.63 -3.01
CA ALA A 176 -5.59 -5.58 -2.95
C ALA A 176 -6.85 -6.06 -2.22
N ALA A 177 -7.29 -7.30 -2.48
CA ALA A 177 -8.42 -7.89 -1.76
C ALA A 177 -8.12 -8.14 -0.26
N LEU A 178 -6.92 -8.63 0.07
CA LEU A 178 -6.49 -8.85 1.46
C LEU A 178 -6.29 -7.54 2.23
N ALA A 179 -5.83 -6.49 1.56
CA ALA A 179 -5.67 -5.15 2.12
C ALA A 179 -7.01 -4.54 2.56
N ALA A 180 -8.10 -4.89 1.86
CA ALA A 180 -9.47 -4.49 2.20
C ALA A 180 -10.13 -5.38 3.28
N ASP A 181 -9.45 -6.44 3.73
CA ASP A 181 -9.95 -7.48 4.64
C ASP A 181 -9.28 -7.39 6.03
N THR A 182 -9.88 -8.01 7.03
CA THR A 182 -9.41 -8.05 8.43
C THR A 182 -9.09 -9.46 8.91
N LYS A 183 -8.92 -10.43 7.99
CA LYS A 183 -8.49 -11.79 8.32
C LYS A 183 -7.24 -11.82 9.21
N PRO A 184 -7.18 -12.70 10.23
CA PRO A 184 -6.03 -12.80 11.13
C PRO A 184 -4.71 -13.03 10.38
N GLU A 185 -4.71 -13.92 9.39
CA GLU A 185 -3.52 -14.30 8.62
C GLU A 185 -3.22 -13.37 7.43
N ARG A 186 -3.86 -12.19 7.34
CA ARG A 186 -3.77 -11.34 6.14
C ARG A 186 -2.33 -10.98 5.77
N TYR A 187 -1.49 -10.66 6.76
CA TYR A 187 -0.10 -10.25 6.53
C TYR A 187 0.77 -11.39 6.03
N TYR A 188 0.62 -12.57 6.64
CA TYR A 188 1.24 -13.80 6.13
C TYR A 188 0.86 -14.07 4.66
N LEU A 189 -0.42 -14.01 4.32
CA LEU A 189 -0.90 -14.23 2.95
C LEU A 189 -0.40 -13.15 1.98
N MET A 190 -0.43 -11.89 2.40
CA MET A 190 0.07 -10.77 1.59
C MET A 190 1.55 -10.91 1.28
N GLY A 191 2.36 -11.26 2.28
CA GLY A 191 3.78 -11.53 2.10
C GLY A 191 4.05 -12.69 1.12
N LYS A 192 3.27 -13.77 1.19
CA LYS A 192 3.36 -14.89 0.23
C LYS A 192 3.03 -14.48 -1.19
N ASN A 193 1.98 -13.69 -1.39
CA ASN A 193 1.61 -13.19 -2.71
C ASN A 193 2.66 -12.22 -3.28
N PHE A 194 3.24 -11.35 -2.45
CA PHE A 194 4.33 -10.47 -2.90
C PHE A 194 5.56 -11.26 -3.34
N ALA A 195 5.95 -12.29 -2.58
CA ALA A 195 7.05 -13.18 -2.96
C ALA A 195 6.75 -13.93 -4.27
N ALA A 196 5.54 -14.49 -4.42
CA ALA A 196 5.13 -15.17 -5.64
C ALA A 196 5.08 -14.24 -6.86
N ALA A 197 4.66 -12.98 -6.67
CA ALA A 197 4.68 -11.96 -7.71
C ALA A 197 6.12 -11.58 -8.11
N ALA A 198 7.04 -11.43 -7.15
CA ALA A 198 8.45 -11.20 -7.42
C ALA A 198 9.10 -12.35 -8.19
N ASP A 199 8.78 -13.59 -7.82
CA ASP A 199 9.33 -14.78 -8.47
C ASP A 199 8.83 -14.93 -9.91
N ALA A 200 7.57 -14.57 -10.18
CA ALA A 200 7.02 -14.54 -11.54
C ALA A 200 7.74 -13.54 -12.47
N LEU A 201 8.36 -12.49 -11.91
CA LEU A 201 9.08 -11.47 -12.65
C LEU A 201 10.59 -11.74 -12.75
N LYS A 202 11.12 -12.74 -12.05
CA LYS A 202 12.57 -13.02 -11.96
C LYS A 202 13.24 -13.25 -13.33
N GLY A 203 12.49 -13.80 -14.29
CA GLY A 203 12.96 -14.06 -15.66
C GLY A 203 12.77 -12.90 -16.63
N VAL A 204 12.27 -11.74 -16.18
CA VAL A 204 11.95 -10.58 -17.03
C VAL A 204 12.80 -9.38 -16.59
N PRO A 205 14.00 -9.17 -17.18
CA PRO A 205 14.96 -8.16 -16.71
C PRO A 205 14.38 -6.75 -16.57
N LYS A 206 13.46 -6.39 -17.46
CA LYS A 206 12.74 -5.12 -17.44
C LYS A 206 11.99 -4.85 -16.11
N TYR A 207 11.58 -5.89 -15.40
CA TYR A 207 10.85 -5.76 -14.14
C TYR A 207 11.72 -6.01 -12.90
N ALA A 208 13.05 -5.98 -13.02
CA ALA A 208 13.94 -6.26 -11.90
C ALA A 208 13.72 -5.32 -10.70
N ALA A 209 13.59 -4.00 -10.93
CA ALA A 209 13.34 -3.04 -9.86
C ALA A 209 11.99 -3.28 -9.16
N LEU A 210 10.96 -3.69 -9.93
CA LEU A 210 9.68 -4.08 -9.38
C LEU A 210 9.78 -5.36 -8.56
N ALA A 211 10.46 -6.39 -9.05
CA ALA A 211 10.66 -7.64 -8.30
C ALA A 211 11.34 -7.37 -6.95
N ASP A 212 12.31 -6.45 -6.90
CA ASP A 212 12.96 -6.03 -5.66
C ASP A 212 11.99 -5.30 -4.71
N ARG A 213 11.17 -4.37 -5.22
CA ARG A 213 10.10 -3.72 -4.44
C ARG A 213 9.17 -4.75 -3.82
N LEU A 214 8.71 -5.72 -4.62
CA LEU A 214 7.78 -6.76 -4.15
C LEU A 214 8.41 -7.65 -3.08
N ARG A 215 9.69 -8.02 -3.20
CA ARG A 215 10.38 -8.75 -2.12
C ARG A 215 10.44 -7.94 -0.83
N ALA A 216 10.77 -6.65 -0.93
CA ALA A 216 10.82 -5.76 0.22
C ALA A 216 9.45 -5.60 0.89
N LEU A 217 8.36 -5.57 0.11
CA LEU A 217 7.00 -5.63 0.63
C LEU A 217 6.67 -6.96 1.30
N GLY A 218 7.23 -8.07 0.81
CA GLY A 218 7.19 -9.36 1.50
C GLY A 218 7.85 -9.33 2.88
N ASP A 219 9.01 -8.69 2.99
CA ASP A 219 9.71 -8.49 4.26
C ASP A 219 8.91 -7.58 5.22
N LEU A 220 8.31 -6.49 4.71
CA LEU A 220 7.41 -5.64 5.49
C LEU A 220 6.25 -6.43 6.07
N ASN A 221 5.61 -7.27 5.25
CA ASN A 221 4.49 -8.11 5.70
C ASN A 221 4.92 -9.18 6.71
N THR A 222 6.16 -9.67 6.62
CA THR A 222 6.74 -10.56 7.64
C THR A 222 6.88 -9.83 8.99
N GLY A 223 7.35 -8.58 8.97
CA GLY A 223 7.41 -7.74 10.16
C GLY A 223 6.02 -7.44 10.75
N LEU A 224 5.05 -7.10 9.90
CA LEU A 224 3.66 -6.86 10.30
C LEU A 224 2.98 -8.10 10.88
N ASP A 225 3.22 -9.27 10.30
CA ASP A 225 2.73 -10.55 10.82
C ASP A 225 3.31 -10.85 12.21
N ALA A 226 4.60 -10.59 12.42
CA ALA A 226 5.22 -10.69 13.74
C ALA A 226 4.56 -9.73 14.76
N VAL A 227 4.26 -8.49 14.36
CA VAL A 227 3.59 -7.50 15.22
C VAL A 227 2.21 -7.97 15.67
N VAL A 228 1.34 -8.37 14.73
CA VAL A 228 -0.04 -8.77 15.08
C VAL A 228 -0.08 -10.07 15.89
N ASN A 229 0.94 -10.92 15.76
CA ASN A 229 1.11 -12.14 16.56
C ASN A 229 1.91 -11.93 17.86
N LEU A 230 2.12 -10.68 18.29
CA LEU A 230 2.83 -10.30 19.52
C LEU A 230 4.31 -10.76 19.58
N LYS A 231 4.91 -11.06 18.43
CA LYS A 231 6.34 -11.42 18.28
C LYS A 231 7.17 -10.18 17.98
N LEU A 232 7.08 -9.16 18.84
CA LEU A 232 7.68 -7.84 18.59
C LEU A 232 9.20 -7.87 18.42
N TYR A 233 9.89 -8.84 19.04
CA TYR A 233 11.34 -9.02 18.90
C TYR A 233 11.76 -9.51 17.51
N ASP A 234 10.87 -10.19 16.78
CA ASP A 234 11.18 -10.74 15.44
C ASP A 234 10.98 -9.68 14.33
N ALA A 235 10.20 -8.64 14.60
CA ALA A 235 9.82 -7.63 13.61
C ALA A 235 10.97 -6.75 13.08
N PRO A 236 11.91 -6.23 13.92
CA PRO A 236 12.90 -5.25 13.49
C PRO A 236 13.76 -5.70 12.30
N ALA A 237 14.27 -6.94 12.34
CA ALA A 237 15.12 -7.46 11.28
C ALA A 237 14.41 -7.52 9.91
N SER A 238 13.12 -7.85 9.90
CA SER A 238 12.30 -7.83 8.69
C SER A 238 11.98 -6.42 8.22
N LEU A 239 11.73 -5.48 9.13
CA LEU A 239 11.49 -4.08 8.79
C LEU A 239 12.75 -3.40 8.22
N ASP A 240 13.93 -3.73 8.74
CA ASP A 240 15.20 -3.21 8.21
C ASP A 240 15.49 -3.74 6.81
N LYS A 241 15.22 -5.02 6.55
CA LYS A 241 15.29 -5.61 5.19
C LYS A 241 14.31 -4.93 4.25
N ALA A 242 13.07 -4.73 4.68
CA ALA A 242 12.06 -4.03 3.89
C ALA A 242 12.50 -2.61 3.54
N ARG A 243 13.03 -1.86 4.51
CA ARG A 243 13.56 -0.51 4.29
C ARG A 243 14.69 -0.51 3.26
N ALA A 244 15.72 -1.33 3.47
CA ALA A 244 16.87 -1.40 2.57
C ALA A 244 16.45 -1.84 1.15
N GLY A 245 15.55 -2.81 1.05
CA GLY A 245 15.02 -3.29 -0.23
C GLY A 245 14.21 -2.24 -0.98
N LEU A 246 13.34 -1.48 -0.28
CA LEU A 246 12.56 -0.40 -0.88
C LEU A 246 13.44 0.76 -1.36
N GLU A 247 14.43 1.19 -0.57
CA GLU A 247 15.40 2.22 -0.99
C GLU A 247 16.18 1.78 -2.24
N ALA A 248 16.64 0.53 -2.27
CA ALA A 248 17.33 -0.03 -3.43
C ALA A 248 16.42 -0.12 -4.67
N ALA A 249 15.17 -0.56 -4.48
CA ALA A 249 14.18 -0.63 -5.55
C ALA A 249 13.85 0.76 -6.11
N LYS A 250 13.73 1.77 -5.24
CA LYS A 250 13.51 3.17 -5.62
C LYS A 250 14.67 3.71 -6.46
N ALA A 251 15.91 3.50 -6.02
CA ALA A 251 17.10 3.93 -6.74
C ALA A 251 17.19 3.33 -8.15
N LYS A 252 16.82 2.05 -8.29
CA LYS A 252 16.74 1.38 -9.61
C LYS A 252 15.59 1.89 -10.46
N ALA A 253 14.39 2.03 -9.89
CA ALA A 253 13.20 2.50 -10.59
C ALA A 253 13.35 3.95 -11.08
N ALA A 254 14.11 4.81 -10.38
CA ALA A 254 14.42 6.16 -10.83
C ALA A 254 15.23 6.22 -12.13
N GLN A 255 15.93 5.13 -12.50
CA GLN A 255 16.70 5.01 -13.74
C GLN A 255 15.88 4.39 -14.88
N ASP A 256 14.65 3.95 -14.62
CA ASP A 256 13.77 3.29 -15.59
C ASP A 256 12.49 4.12 -15.79
N PHE A 257 12.29 4.63 -17.01
CA PHE A 257 11.16 5.50 -17.33
C PHE A 257 9.79 4.82 -17.12
N ASP A 258 9.68 3.52 -17.41
CA ASP A 258 8.43 2.78 -17.28
C ASP A 258 8.09 2.49 -15.81
N LEU A 259 9.12 2.37 -14.95
CA LEU A 259 8.97 2.02 -13.54
C LEU A 259 9.06 3.23 -12.59
N ALA A 260 9.47 4.40 -13.07
CA ALA A 260 9.52 5.63 -12.27
C ALA A 260 8.16 6.01 -11.67
N ILE A 261 7.06 5.57 -12.28
CA ILE A 261 5.68 5.75 -11.78
C ILE A 261 5.48 5.18 -10.37
N MET A 262 6.32 4.23 -9.94
CA MET A 262 6.27 3.60 -8.63
C MET A 262 6.89 4.43 -7.50
N ASN A 263 7.71 5.45 -7.81
CA ASN A 263 8.56 6.10 -6.81
C ASN A 263 7.76 6.74 -5.67
N GLN A 264 6.67 7.42 -5.98
CA GLN A 264 5.79 8.02 -4.96
C GLN A 264 5.13 6.96 -4.08
N ALA A 265 4.80 5.80 -4.64
CA ALA A 265 4.26 4.68 -3.87
C ALA A 265 5.32 4.08 -2.95
N ILE A 266 6.56 3.92 -3.43
CA ILE A 266 7.67 3.43 -2.63
C ILE A 266 7.96 4.38 -1.46
N ASP A 267 7.87 5.70 -1.66
CA ASP A 267 8.02 6.68 -0.57
C ASP A 267 6.98 6.48 0.54
N LYS A 268 5.71 6.27 0.16
CA LYS A 268 4.65 5.96 1.11
C LYS A 268 4.87 4.62 1.81
N GLU A 269 5.39 3.62 1.11
CA GLU A 269 5.74 2.31 1.68
C GLU A 269 6.91 2.41 2.67
N LEU A 270 7.91 3.25 2.39
CA LEU A 270 8.99 3.57 3.33
C LEU A 270 8.45 4.28 4.58
N SER A 271 7.49 5.20 4.44
CA SER A 271 6.79 5.78 5.59
C SER A 271 6.04 4.73 6.40
N LEU A 272 5.43 3.74 5.72
CA LEU A 272 4.74 2.62 6.35
C LEU A 272 5.71 1.73 7.15
N VAL A 273 6.91 1.45 6.61
CA VAL A 273 7.98 0.75 7.34
C VAL A 273 8.39 1.51 8.60
N ARG A 274 8.62 2.83 8.49
CA ARG A 274 9.01 3.68 9.63
C ARG A 274 7.90 3.75 10.69
N ALA A 275 6.66 3.96 10.27
CA ALA A 275 5.46 3.92 11.10
C ALA A 275 5.36 2.59 11.86
N THR A 276 5.55 1.46 11.17
CA THR A 276 5.54 0.13 11.80
C THR A 276 6.68 -0.04 12.81
N GLY A 277 7.87 0.49 12.52
CA GLY A 277 8.98 0.52 13.47
C GLY A 277 8.66 1.31 14.74
N SER A 278 8.06 2.50 14.60
CA SER A 278 7.63 3.30 15.75
C SER A 278 6.52 2.63 16.54
N LEU A 279 5.59 1.95 15.87
CA LEU A 279 4.58 1.11 16.52
C LEU A 279 5.24 0.02 17.38
N VAL A 280 6.19 -0.75 16.82
CA VAL A 280 6.90 -1.82 17.56
C VAL A 280 7.60 -1.26 18.80
N ARG A 281 8.32 -0.15 18.66
CA ARG A 281 9.03 0.49 19.77
C ARG A 281 8.07 1.04 20.81
N ALA A 282 7.02 1.75 20.41
CA ALA A 282 6.00 2.28 21.31
C ALA A 282 5.30 1.17 22.13
N VAL A 283 4.98 0.03 21.52
CA VAL A 283 4.39 -1.12 22.24
C VAL A 283 5.41 -1.75 23.19
N SER A 284 6.67 -1.88 22.77
CA SER A 284 7.74 -2.43 23.62
C SER A 284 8.08 -1.54 24.82
N LEU A 285 7.76 -0.25 24.72
CA LEU A 285 7.96 0.74 25.77
C LEU A 285 6.73 0.94 26.67
N ASP A 286 5.62 0.22 26.43
CA ASP A 286 4.37 0.42 27.17
C ASP A 286 4.55 0.15 28.70
N PRO A 287 4.21 1.12 29.58
CA PRO A 287 4.36 0.98 31.03
C PRO A 287 3.48 -0.10 31.67
N SER A 288 2.45 -0.58 30.97
CA SER A 288 1.65 -1.72 31.46
C SER A 288 2.45 -3.04 31.53
N GLY A 289 3.61 -3.10 30.86
CA GLY A 289 4.48 -4.26 30.82
C GLY A 289 3.99 -5.42 29.94
N THR A 290 2.81 -5.31 29.31
CA THR A 290 2.25 -6.39 28.46
C THR A 290 2.13 -5.95 27.00
N PRO A 291 2.81 -6.63 26.05
CA PRO A 291 2.73 -6.32 24.62
C PRO A 291 1.29 -6.28 24.07
N ALA A 292 0.41 -7.13 24.58
CA ALA A 292 -0.99 -7.19 24.16
C ALA A 292 -1.77 -5.92 24.49
N THR A 293 -1.57 -5.34 25.68
CA THR A 293 -2.24 -4.11 26.11
C THR A 293 -1.71 -2.91 25.34
N GLY A 294 -0.40 -2.84 25.15
CA GLY A 294 0.23 -1.81 24.31
C GLY A 294 -0.29 -1.86 22.88
N LEU A 295 -0.33 -3.06 22.27
CA LEU A 295 -0.85 -3.24 20.91
C LEU A 295 -2.34 -2.94 20.82
N THR A 296 -3.14 -3.29 21.83
CA THR A 296 -4.57 -2.92 21.89
C THR A 296 -4.75 -1.40 21.91
N THR A 297 -3.93 -0.70 22.68
CA THR A 297 -3.95 0.77 22.76
C THR A 297 -3.59 1.40 21.41
N MET A 298 -2.55 0.87 20.76
CA MET A 298 -2.15 1.31 19.42
C MET A 298 -3.20 0.98 18.36
N GLY A 299 -3.89 -0.17 18.48
CA GLY A 299 -5.00 -0.53 17.61
C GLY A 299 -6.17 0.46 17.70
N ARG A 300 -6.49 0.95 18.92
CA ARG A 300 -7.49 2.02 19.09
C ARG A 300 -7.05 3.31 18.42
N LEU A 301 -5.79 3.71 18.60
CA LEU A 301 -5.23 4.91 17.96
C LEU A 301 -5.26 4.80 16.43
N LEU A 302 -4.79 3.69 15.87
CA LEU A 302 -4.79 3.44 14.43
C LEU A 302 -6.19 3.35 13.84
N GLY A 303 -7.15 2.81 14.60
CA GLY A 303 -8.57 2.83 14.26
C GLY A 303 -9.15 4.24 14.23
N LEU A 304 -8.81 5.09 15.20
CA LEU A 304 -9.19 6.51 15.19
C LEU A 304 -8.61 7.24 13.97
N LEU A 305 -7.32 7.07 13.70
CA LEU A 305 -6.69 7.64 12.50
C LEU A 305 -7.35 7.12 11.22
N GLY A 306 -7.72 5.83 11.18
CA GLY A 306 -8.48 5.23 10.10
C GLY A 306 -9.82 5.92 9.87
N ASN A 307 -10.61 6.13 10.92
CA ASN A 307 -11.89 6.85 10.84
C ASN A 307 -11.71 8.30 10.36
N LEU A 308 -10.58 8.93 10.71
CA LEU A 308 -10.28 10.29 10.28
C LEU A 308 -9.95 10.40 8.78
N ARG A 309 -9.62 9.29 8.11
CA ARG A 309 -9.41 9.26 6.64
C ARG A 309 -10.69 9.53 5.85
N ASP A 310 -11.84 9.25 6.45
CA ASP A 310 -13.15 9.34 5.82
C ASP A 310 -13.97 10.57 6.27
N VAL A 311 -13.32 11.52 6.96
CA VAL A 311 -14.00 12.74 7.42
C VAL A 311 -14.53 13.57 6.25
N PRO A 312 -15.68 14.25 6.43
CA PRO A 312 -16.31 15.03 5.36
C PRO A 312 -15.62 16.37 5.08
N TYR A 313 -14.47 16.68 5.73
CA TYR A 313 -13.77 17.95 5.62
C TYR A 313 -12.66 17.90 4.54
N PRO A 314 -12.88 18.47 3.34
CA PRO A 314 -11.95 18.30 2.21
C PRO A 314 -10.56 18.91 2.43
N VAL A 315 -10.44 19.89 3.33
CA VAL A 315 -9.17 20.57 3.65
C VAL A 315 -8.26 19.67 4.49
N VAL A 316 -8.83 18.92 5.45
CA VAL A 316 -8.06 18.10 6.40
C VAL A 316 -7.96 16.64 5.95
N LYS A 317 -8.94 16.17 5.17
CA LYS A 317 -8.99 14.80 4.64
C LYS A 317 -7.69 14.34 3.96
N PRO A 318 -7.03 15.14 3.07
CA PRO A 318 -5.77 14.73 2.46
C PRO A 318 -4.66 14.45 3.48
N ARG A 319 -4.62 15.19 4.60
CA ARG A 319 -3.61 15.00 5.65
C ARG A 319 -3.80 13.67 6.38
N PHE A 320 -5.05 13.29 6.67
CA PHE A 320 -5.31 11.98 7.31
C PHE A 320 -5.17 10.80 6.35
N GLN A 321 -5.37 11.02 5.04
CA GLN A 321 -5.13 10.00 4.02
C GLN A 321 -3.63 9.76 3.74
N ASP A 322 -2.75 10.67 4.17
CA ASP A 322 -1.31 10.52 4.03
C ASP A 322 -0.72 9.64 5.15
N VAL A 323 -0.05 8.55 4.74
CA VAL A 323 0.65 7.63 5.65
C VAL A 323 1.76 8.35 6.40
N ALA A 324 2.37 9.40 5.83
CA ALA A 324 3.39 10.18 6.53
C ALA A 324 2.83 10.86 7.80
N HIS A 325 1.56 11.23 7.81
CA HIS A 325 0.92 11.75 9.02
C HIS A 325 0.73 10.65 10.08
N THR A 326 0.39 9.43 9.66
CA THR A 326 0.32 8.29 10.60
C THR A 326 1.71 7.95 11.17
N GLU A 327 2.75 8.02 10.36
CA GLU A 327 4.15 7.90 10.80
C GLU A 327 4.49 8.94 11.88
N GLU A 328 4.17 10.22 11.64
CA GLU A 328 4.38 11.33 12.57
C GLU A 328 3.70 11.09 13.92
N VAL A 329 2.44 10.65 13.90
CA VAL A 329 1.67 10.35 15.12
C VAL A 329 2.30 9.20 15.90
N LEU A 330 2.65 8.10 15.24
CA LEU A 330 3.27 6.95 15.91
C LEU A 330 4.65 7.28 16.48
N ARG A 331 5.44 8.09 15.77
CA ARG A 331 6.72 8.61 16.30
C ARG A 331 6.50 9.47 17.53
N THR A 332 5.51 10.35 17.52
CA THR A 332 5.18 11.16 18.71
C THR A 332 4.78 10.29 19.91
N VAL A 333 4.03 9.21 19.67
CA VAL A 333 3.70 8.26 20.73
C VAL A 333 4.95 7.57 21.27
N GLU A 334 5.84 7.14 20.38
CA GLU A 334 7.14 6.57 20.75
C GLU A 334 7.94 7.54 21.65
N ASP A 335 8.03 8.82 21.27
CA ASP A 335 8.72 9.86 22.04
C ASP A 335 8.08 10.05 23.43
N ILE A 336 6.75 10.04 23.52
CA ILE A 336 6.03 10.10 24.81
C ILE A 336 6.36 8.89 25.69
N ARG A 337 6.43 7.68 25.12
CA ARG A 337 6.78 6.47 25.88
C ARG A 337 8.23 6.48 26.36
N ASN A 338 9.14 6.96 25.53
CA ASN A 338 10.54 7.19 25.90
C ASN A 338 10.64 8.19 27.07
N ALA A 339 9.95 9.32 26.99
CA ALA A 339 9.89 10.30 28.07
C ALA A 339 9.32 9.74 29.39
N GLN A 340 8.28 8.89 29.32
CA GLN A 340 7.75 8.19 30.50
C GLN A 340 8.78 7.28 31.18
N LYS A 341 9.77 6.76 30.44
CA LYS A 341 10.89 5.98 30.98
C LYS A 341 12.09 6.83 31.42
N GLY A 342 11.97 8.15 31.36
CA GLY A 342 13.01 9.09 31.81
C GLY A 342 14.14 9.33 30.81
N SER A 343 13.99 8.91 29.54
CA SER A 343 15.04 9.08 28.53
C SER A 343 15.00 10.42 27.80
N ASP A 344 13.86 11.13 27.80
CA ASP A 344 13.68 12.44 27.17
C ASP A 344 12.75 13.36 27.97
N SER A 345 13.07 14.65 28.05
CA SER A 345 12.16 15.66 28.59
C SER A 345 11.18 16.10 27.49
N LEU A 346 9.91 15.71 27.57
CA LEU A 346 8.86 16.40 26.83
C LEU A 346 8.85 17.87 27.28
N LYS A 347 8.83 18.81 26.34
CA LYS A 347 8.61 20.22 26.66
C LYS A 347 7.17 20.38 27.11
N VAL A 348 6.96 20.35 28.43
CA VAL A 348 5.66 20.60 29.06
C VAL A 348 5.64 22.02 29.56
N ILE A 349 4.60 22.76 29.21
CA ILE A 349 4.32 24.07 29.80
C ILE A 349 3.46 23.82 31.04
N PRO A 350 3.87 24.28 32.24
CA PRO A 350 3.11 24.06 33.46
C PRO A 350 1.74 24.75 33.36
N GLY A 351 0.68 24.02 33.72
CA GLY A 351 -0.69 24.51 33.80
C GLY A 351 -1.34 24.09 35.12
N GLN A 352 -2.51 24.66 35.44
CA GLN A 352 -3.25 24.35 36.68
C GLN A 352 -3.98 23.01 36.64
N GLY A 353 -4.06 22.36 35.47
CA GLY A 353 -4.77 21.10 35.27
C GLY A 353 -3.93 19.86 35.57
N ASN A 354 -4.60 18.71 35.64
CA ASN A 354 -4.00 17.37 35.79
C ASN A 354 -4.03 16.55 34.48
N ILE A 355 -4.34 17.19 33.35
CA ILE A 355 -4.42 16.56 32.02
C ILE A 355 -3.38 17.21 31.12
N LEU A 356 -2.59 16.39 30.42
CA LEU A 356 -1.72 16.87 29.35
C LEU A 356 -2.55 17.08 28.09
N LEU A 357 -2.66 18.33 27.64
CA LEU A 357 -3.22 18.66 26.33
C LEU A 357 -2.08 18.86 25.32
N PRO A 358 -2.14 18.22 24.14
CA PRO A 358 -1.17 18.47 23.08
C PRO A 358 -1.43 19.84 22.43
N PHE A 359 -0.37 20.62 22.26
CA PHE A 359 -0.38 21.89 21.52
C PHE A 359 0.68 21.86 20.43
N TRP A 360 0.40 22.53 19.32
CA TRP A 360 1.39 22.85 18.30
C TRP A 360 2.02 24.19 18.68
N ALA A 361 3.35 24.23 18.74
CA ALA A 361 4.08 25.50 18.77
C ALA A 361 4.20 25.99 17.31
N VAL A 362 3.53 27.10 17.00
CA VAL A 362 3.44 27.64 15.65
C VAL A 362 4.01 29.05 15.64
N ASP A 363 4.93 29.30 14.73
CA ASP A 363 5.37 30.65 14.40
C ASP A 363 4.54 31.14 13.20
N ILE A 364 3.74 32.19 13.40
CA ILE A 364 2.88 32.76 12.38
C ILE A 364 3.49 34.07 11.90
N PRO A 365 4.12 34.10 10.72
CA PRO A 365 4.54 35.35 10.10
C PRO A 365 3.33 36.03 9.44
N TYR A 366 3.15 37.32 9.69
CA TYR A 366 2.16 38.14 9.00
C TYR A 366 2.66 39.58 8.86
N THR A 367 2.16 40.29 7.85
CA THR A 367 2.59 41.66 7.54
C THR A 367 1.48 42.64 7.82
N PHE A 368 1.72 43.64 8.67
CA PHE A 368 0.84 44.80 8.75
C PHE A 368 1.21 45.81 7.66
N GLN A 369 0.22 46.34 6.95
CA GLN A 369 0.40 47.59 6.19
C GLN A 369 0.16 48.75 7.14
N THR A 370 1.23 49.41 7.56
CA THR A 370 1.13 50.64 8.36
C THR A 370 1.37 51.86 7.47
N GLY A 371 0.45 52.83 7.52
CA GLY A 371 0.57 54.12 6.82
C GLY A 371 -0.75 54.61 6.21
N ALA A 372 -0.91 55.94 6.11
CA ALA A 372 -1.96 56.55 5.30
C ALA A 372 -1.64 56.37 3.80
N LEU A 373 -2.69 56.37 2.95
CA LEU A 373 -2.78 55.99 1.52
C LEU A 373 -1.59 56.28 0.56
N TRP A 374 -0.58 57.05 0.97
CA TRP A 374 0.53 57.55 0.14
C TRP A 374 1.93 57.14 0.64
N ARG A 375 2.04 56.47 1.80
CA ARG A 375 3.29 55.85 2.30
C ARG A 375 2.96 54.61 3.14
N THR A 376 2.64 53.50 2.50
CA THR A 376 2.50 52.20 3.16
C THR A 376 3.86 51.51 3.22
N GLN A 377 4.32 51.18 4.42
CA GLN A 377 5.42 50.24 4.64
C GLN A 377 4.85 48.96 5.25
N GLY A 378 5.22 47.82 4.69
CA GLY A 378 4.90 46.52 5.24
C GLY A 378 5.86 46.19 6.37
N VAL A 379 5.36 45.94 7.57
CA VAL A 379 6.16 45.42 8.70
C VAL A 379 5.80 43.96 8.88
N GLU A 380 6.76 43.08 8.65
CA GLU A 380 6.63 41.65 8.92
C GLU A 380 6.83 41.40 10.42
N VAL A 381 5.83 40.77 11.03
CA VAL A 381 5.82 40.37 12.44
C VAL A 381 5.67 38.86 12.48
N THR A 382 6.40 38.19 13.36
CA THR A 382 6.24 36.77 13.63
C THR A 382 5.74 36.59 15.05
N GLU A 383 4.59 35.96 15.22
CA GLU A 383 4.05 35.59 16.53
C GLU A 383 4.28 34.11 16.81
N ALA A 384 4.82 33.81 17.99
CA ALA A 384 4.88 32.44 18.52
C ALA A 384 3.59 32.14 19.29
N MET A 385 2.81 31.16 18.83
CA MET A 385 1.54 30.78 19.43
C MET A 385 1.48 29.28 19.75
N LEU A 386 0.67 28.93 20.75
CA LEU A 386 0.28 27.55 21.02
C LEU A 386 -1.12 27.32 20.49
N VAL A 387 -1.26 26.40 19.54
CA VAL A 387 -2.56 26.02 18.98
C VAL A 387 -2.92 24.64 19.50
N ALA A 388 -4.08 24.50 20.14
CA ALA A 388 -4.53 23.20 20.64
C ALA A 388 -4.54 22.18 19.50
N ALA A 389 -3.86 21.04 19.65
CA ALA A 389 -3.71 20.07 18.55
C ALA A 389 -5.04 19.43 18.10
N THR A 390 -6.11 19.64 18.85
CA THR A 390 -7.49 19.22 18.51
C THR A 390 -8.19 20.17 17.55
N PHE A 391 -7.62 21.36 17.27
CA PHE A 391 -8.24 22.34 16.39
C PHE A 391 -8.63 21.83 14.98
N PRO A 392 -7.90 20.88 14.35
CA PRO A 392 -8.29 20.36 13.03
C PRO A 392 -9.58 19.54 13.06
N LEU A 393 -10.06 19.17 14.25
CA LEU A 393 -11.26 18.35 14.46
C LEU A 393 -12.50 19.19 14.77
N ASP A 394 -12.35 20.50 14.98
CA ASP A 394 -13.47 21.41 15.23
C ASP A 394 -13.95 22.04 13.92
N ALA A 395 -15.18 21.71 13.51
CA ALA A 395 -15.80 22.28 12.32
C ALA A 395 -16.05 23.79 12.44
N GLY A 396 -16.25 24.29 13.67
CA GLY A 396 -16.40 25.71 13.97
C GLY A 396 -15.10 26.50 13.77
N ALA A 397 -13.96 25.85 14.00
CA ALA A 397 -12.64 26.46 13.88
C ALA A 397 -12.30 26.95 12.45
N PHE A 398 -12.84 26.28 11.43
CA PHE A 398 -12.61 26.65 10.02
C PHE A 398 -13.76 27.43 9.41
N SER A 399 -14.83 27.71 10.16
CA SER A 399 -16.02 28.39 9.65
C SER A 399 -15.82 29.89 9.40
N GLY A 400 -14.64 30.44 9.74
CA GLY A 400 -14.27 31.83 9.49
C GLY A 400 -14.99 32.88 10.34
N ASN A 401 -15.97 32.47 11.14
CA ASN A 401 -16.79 33.39 11.93
C ASN A 401 -16.16 33.77 13.29
N ASP A 402 -15.23 32.96 13.81
CA ASP A 402 -14.48 33.29 15.03
C ASP A 402 -13.11 32.58 15.06
N PRO A 403 -12.04 33.20 14.52
CA PRO A 403 -10.68 32.68 14.63
C PRO A 403 -10.21 32.54 16.09
N ALA A 404 -10.77 33.31 17.03
CA ALA A 404 -10.39 33.29 18.43
C ALA A 404 -10.91 32.05 19.17
N ALA A 405 -11.91 31.35 18.63
CA ALA A 405 -12.39 30.07 19.19
C ALA A 405 -11.33 28.95 19.10
N VAL A 406 -10.34 29.12 18.22
CA VAL A 406 -9.32 28.13 17.86
C VAL A 406 -7.96 28.46 18.48
N LEU A 407 -7.73 29.75 18.70
CA LEU A 407 -6.52 30.30 19.28
C LEU A 407 -6.67 30.29 20.80
N THR A 408 -6.01 29.33 21.44
CA THR A 408 -5.86 29.38 22.90
C THR A 408 -4.73 30.34 23.20
N ASP A 409 -5.04 31.63 23.29
CA ASP A 409 -4.10 32.57 23.86
C ASP A 409 -4.02 32.34 25.38
N VAL A 410 -3.08 31.51 25.80
CA VAL A 410 -2.84 31.19 27.22
C VAL A 410 -2.33 32.42 28.00
N PHE A 411 -2.06 33.55 27.31
CA PHE A 411 -1.68 34.83 27.92
C PHE A 411 -2.85 35.82 28.05
N MET A 412 -4.05 35.49 27.57
CA MET A 412 -5.27 36.33 27.67
C MET A 412 -5.90 36.37 29.07
N ALA A 413 -5.11 36.22 30.13
CA ALA A 413 -5.53 36.58 31.49
C ALA A 413 -5.32 38.09 31.73
N ARG A 414 -5.98 38.95 30.95
CA ARG A 414 -6.07 40.38 31.29
C ARG A 414 -7.44 40.95 30.96
N GLU A 415 -8.01 41.66 31.94
CA GLU A 415 -9.35 42.23 31.91
C GLU A 415 -9.62 43.02 30.62
N ARG A 416 -10.74 42.70 29.96
CA ARG A 416 -11.25 43.44 28.79
C ARG A 416 -11.56 44.88 29.19
N SER A 417 -10.67 45.81 28.90
CA SER A 417 -10.94 47.25 29.03
C SER A 417 -11.68 47.76 27.77
N GLY A 418 -12.87 48.34 28.00
CA GLY A 418 -13.75 49.11 27.10
C GLY A 418 -13.42 49.27 25.60
N PHE A 419 -14.40 48.90 24.77
CA PHE A 419 -14.49 48.98 23.30
C PHE A 419 -13.94 50.27 22.64
N PHE A 420 -14.01 51.42 23.33
CA PHE A 420 -13.53 52.70 22.80
C PHE A 420 -12.00 52.84 22.78
N ASN A 421 -11.27 52.18 23.69
CA ASN A 421 -9.81 52.25 23.73
C ASN A 421 -9.15 51.41 22.61
N ASP A 422 -9.76 50.29 22.23
CA ASP A 422 -9.25 49.42 21.16
C ASP A 422 -9.44 50.02 19.77
N ALA A 423 -10.57 50.68 19.51
CA ALA A 423 -10.80 51.37 18.24
C ALA A 423 -9.77 52.50 18.00
N MET A 424 -9.37 53.20 19.06
CA MET A 424 -8.38 54.28 18.98
C MET A 424 -6.95 53.75 18.77
N LYS A 425 -6.60 52.60 19.37
CA LYS A 425 -5.30 51.94 19.13
C LYS A 425 -5.18 51.44 17.69
N ARG A 426 -6.23 50.80 17.15
CA ARG A 426 -6.31 50.37 15.74
C ARG A 426 -6.16 51.51 14.75
N ALA A 427 -6.84 52.63 14.98
CA ALA A 427 -6.77 53.80 14.10
C ALA A 427 -5.39 54.50 14.13
N SER A 428 -4.62 54.32 15.20
CA SER A 428 -3.31 54.96 15.38
C SER A 428 -2.13 54.15 14.82
N GLY A 429 -2.36 52.93 14.30
CA GLY A 429 -1.30 52.08 13.75
C GLY A 429 -0.27 51.60 14.77
N LYS A 430 -0.66 51.54 16.06
CA LYS A 430 0.22 51.10 17.17
C LYS A 430 0.07 49.62 17.54
N GLU A 431 -0.67 48.84 16.77
CA GLU A 431 -0.77 47.39 16.99
C GLU A 431 0.53 46.72 16.54
N THR A 432 1.21 46.04 17.47
CA THR A 432 2.44 45.28 17.21
C THR A 432 2.23 43.77 17.26
N SER A 433 1.03 43.31 17.66
CA SER A 433 0.63 41.90 17.76
C SER A 433 -0.88 41.75 17.55
N ILE A 434 -1.34 40.63 16.99
CA ILE A 434 -2.76 40.24 16.86
C ILE A 434 -3.26 39.59 18.15
N SER A 435 -2.38 38.93 18.88
CA SER A 435 -2.67 38.24 20.14
C SER A 435 -2.77 39.17 21.37
N GLY A 436 -2.19 40.38 21.31
CA GLY A 436 -2.09 41.25 22.50
C GLY A 436 -1.11 40.72 23.57
N GLY A 437 -0.46 39.58 23.32
CA GLY A 437 0.72 39.12 24.03
C GLY A 437 1.94 39.94 23.62
N GLY A 438 2.76 40.31 24.60
CA GLY A 438 4.03 41.02 24.41
C GLY A 438 5.22 40.12 24.69
#